data_AF-A0A7S4B7V6-F1
#
_entry.id   AF-A0A7S4B7V6-F1
#
_cell.length_a   1.000
_cell.length_b   1.000
_cell.length_c   1.000
_cell.angle_alpha   90.00
_cell.angle_beta   90.00
_cell.angle_gamma   90.00
#
_symmetry.space_group_name_H-M   'P 1'
#
loop_
_entity.id
_entity.type
_entity.pdbx_description
1 polymer ?
#
loop_
_entity_poly.entity_id
_entity_poly.type
_entity_poly.pdbx_seq_one_letter_code
_entity_poly.pdbx_strand_id
1 'polypeptide(L)'
;ETAVQVIRVREKEMAFYVQNLNTVSTQATLLAGFTFTFLSNLEFVFPAEAYLSADAQRAIGLNDVNESDGGVGTWDWQTWYTQVFQVLFVIVSYSCLFINLWCTHQCVVNGILGPGLALRGPAGSVDRAVNTIARQCGLVFQLFELGVLLFGISLMLYGLVFFGVVAWLPATVISVLLVRATYKSIQNVITLLWLDEKDAVTGS
;
A
#
# COMPACT_ATOMS: atom_id res chain seq x y z
N GLU A 1 -4.28 -26.97 -37.73
CA GLU A 1 -5.17 -25.96 -37.12
C GLU A 1 -4.90 -25.68 -35.64
N THR A 2 -4.31 -26.60 -34.88
CA THR A 2 -4.08 -26.46 -33.43
C THR A 2 -3.10 -25.35 -33.05
N ALA A 3 -2.02 -25.13 -33.81
CA ALA A 3 -1.00 -24.12 -33.48
C ALA A 3 -1.54 -22.67 -33.46
N VAL A 4 -2.41 -22.32 -34.41
CA VAL A 4 -3.04 -21.00 -34.47
C VAL A 4 -4.00 -20.79 -33.31
N GLN A 5 -4.72 -21.84 -32.91
CA GLN A 5 -5.61 -21.80 -31.75
C GLN A 5 -4.82 -21.60 -30.45
N VAL A 6 -3.69 -22.29 -30.27
CA VAL A 6 -2.82 -22.14 -29.09
C VAL A 6 -2.28 -20.70 -28.99
N ILE A 7 -1.80 -20.13 -30.08
CA ILE A 7 -1.32 -18.73 -30.09
C ILE A 7 -2.45 -17.78 -29.72
N ARG A 8 -3.65 -17.96 -30.27
CA ARG A 8 -4.81 -17.13 -29.98
C ARG A 8 -5.26 -17.22 -28.51
N VAL A 9 -5.09 -18.37 -27.86
CA VAL A 9 -5.33 -18.54 -26.42
C VAL A 9 -4.30 -17.75 -25.61
N ARG A 10 -3.01 -17.86 -25.96
CA ARG A 10 -1.94 -17.10 -25.29
C ARG A 10 -2.09 -15.58 -25.41
N GLU A 11 -2.54 -15.10 -26.56
CA GLU A 11 -2.85 -13.68 -26.74
C GLU A 11 -4.01 -13.24 -25.83
N LYS A 12 -5.05 -14.06 -25.69
CA LYS A 12 -6.16 -13.78 -24.76
C LYS A 12 -5.70 -13.78 -23.30
N GLU A 13 -4.86 -14.73 -22.90
CA GLU A 13 -4.27 -14.77 -21.55
C GLU A 13 -3.43 -13.52 -21.27
N MET A 14 -2.60 -13.10 -22.24
CA MET A 14 -1.83 -11.88 -22.13
C MET A 14 -2.72 -10.64 -21.95
N ALA A 15 -3.75 -10.50 -22.78
CA ALA A 15 -4.70 -9.40 -22.70
C ALA A 15 -5.41 -9.37 -21.34
N PHE A 16 -5.80 -10.54 -20.81
CA PHE A 16 -6.40 -10.67 -19.48
C PHE A 16 -5.47 -10.16 -18.38
N TYR A 17 -4.20 -10.57 -18.36
CA TYR A 17 -3.26 -10.09 -17.34
C TYR A 17 -2.99 -8.59 -17.45
N VAL A 18 -2.83 -8.06 -18.66
CA VAL A 18 -2.64 -6.61 -18.87
C VAL A 18 -3.85 -5.83 -18.39
N GLN A 19 -5.06 -6.31 -18.67
CA GLN A 19 -6.29 -5.69 -18.17
C GLN A 19 -6.33 -5.69 -16.63
N ASN A 20 -6.00 -6.81 -15.99
CA ASN A 20 -5.95 -6.90 -14.53
C ASN A 20 -4.91 -5.93 -13.93
N LEU A 21 -3.71 -5.84 -14.52
CA LEU A 21 -2.69 -4.90 -14.09
C LEU A 21 -3.16 -3.44 -14.20
N ASN A 22 -3.91 -3.09 -15.26
CA ASN A 22 -4.49 -1.75 -15.40
C ASN A 22 -5.54 -1.45 -14.31
N THR A 23 -6.39 -2.44 -13.98
CA THR A 23 -7.35 -2.30 -12.88
C THR A 23 -6.65 -2.11 -11.54
N VAL A 24 -5.66 -2.95 -11.21
CA VAL A 24 -4.86 -2.84 -9.98
C VAL A 24 -4.13 -1.51 -9.91
N SER A 25 -3.49 -1.08 -11.02
CA SER A 25 -2.80 0.20 -11.13
C SER A 25 -3.70 1.39 -10.81
N THR A 26 -4.95 1.35 -11.30
CA THR A 26 -5.93 2.41 -11.03
C THR A 26 -6.26 2.47 -9.55
N GLN A 27 -6.53 1.32 -8.92
CA GLN A 27 -6.86 1.26 -7.49
C GLN A 27 -5.68 1.66 -6.61
N ALA A 28 -4.47 1.22 -6.92
CA ALA A 28 -3.25 1.59 -6.20
C ALA A 28 -2.98 3.10 -6.26
N THR A 29 -3.22 3.72 -7.42
CA THR A 29 -3.06 5.16 -7.61
C THR A 29 -4.08 5.95 -6.79
N LEU A 30 -5.35 5.52 -6.74
CA LEU A 30 -6.38 6.13 -5.90
C LEU A 30 -6.00 6.04 -4.41
N LEU A 31 -5.54 4.87 -3.97
CA LEU A 31 -5.12 4.66 -2.59
C LEU A 31 -3.93 5.55 -2.20
N ALA A 32 -2.94 5.68 -3.09
CA ALA A 32 -1.81 6.57 -2.90
C ALA A 32 -2.27 8.03 -2.79
N GLY A 33 -3.23 8.46 -3.61
CA GLY A 33 -3.84 9.78 -3.56
C GLY A 33 -4.51 10.07 -2.23
N PHE A 34 -5.35 9.16 -1.72
CA PHE A 34 -5.98 9.32 -0.40
C PHE A 34 -4.95 9.37 0.73
N THR A 35 -3.91 8.54 0.65
CA THR A 35 -2.81 8.55 1.63
C THR A 35 -2.09 9.89 1.64
N PHE A 36 -1.80 10.45 0.46
CA PHE A 36 -1.20 11.78 0.34
C PHE A 36 -2.09 12.87 0.94
N THR A 37 -3.41 12.82 0.70
CA THR A 37 -4.36 13.76 1.30
C THR A 37 -4.35 13.68 2.82
N PHE A 38 -4.31 12.49 3.42
CA PHE A 38 -4.20 12.38 4.88
C PHE A 38 -2.89 12.95 5.40
N LEU A 39 -1.78 12.72 4.70
CA LEU A 39 -0.48 13.28 5.05
C LEU A 39 -0.49 14.81 4.96
N SER A 40 -1.12 15.40 3.94
CA SER A 40 -1.15 16.85 3.73
C SER A 40 -2.06 17.60 4.69
N ASN A 41 -3.08 16.93 5.23
CA ASN A 41 -3.99 17.51 6.23
C ASN A 41 -3.46 17.35 7.67
N LEU A 42 -2.33 16.66 7.86
CA LEU A 42 -1.74 16.54 9.19
C LEU A 42 -1.05 17.86 9.56
N GLU A 43 -1.65 18.60 10.49
CA GLU A 43 -0.98 19.72 11.15
C GLU A 43 -0.03 19.19 12.22
N PHE A 44 1.27 19.42 12.03
CA PHE A 44 2.27 19.07 13.04
C PHE A 44 2.12 19.99 14.25
N VAL A 45 1.72 19.40 15.38
CA VAL A 45 1.64 20.11 16.65
C VAL A 45 3.02 20.09 17.26
N PHE A 46 3.72 21.23 17.26
CA PHE A 46 5.02 21.32 17.91
C PHE A 46 4.85 21.33 19.43
N PRO A 47 5.68 20.59 20.18
CA PRO A 47 5.66 20.64 21.64
C PRO A 47 6.09 22.03 22.12
N ALA A 48 5.39 22.57 23.12
CA ALA A 48 5.70 23.88 23.69
C ALA A 48 7.10 23.95 24.34
N GLU A 49 7.63 22.80 24.80
CA GLU A 49 8.90 22.70 25.55
C GLU A 49 10.13 22.41 24.66
N ALA A 50 9.99 22.57 23.35
CA ALA A 50 10.99 22.24 22.33
C ALA A 50 11.50 20.77 22.37
N TYR A 51 12.19 20.35 21.30
CA TYR A 51 12.77 19.00 21.20
C TYR A 51 14.12 18.88 21.91
N LEU A 52 14.90 19.97 21.91
CA LEU A 52 16.24 20.03 22.48
C LEU A 52 16.20 20.88 23.75
N SER A 53 16.93 20.47 24.78
CA SER A 53 17.09 21.28 25.98
C SER A 53 17.84 22.58 25.66
N ALA A 54 17.62 23.61 26.46
CA ALA A 54 18.27 24.91 26.29
C ALA A 54 19.81 24.80 26.18
N ASP A 55 20.44 23.93 26.97
CA ASP A 55 21.89 23.70 26.92
C ASP A 55 22.34 23.01 25.63
N ALA A 56 21.53 22.08 25.10
CA ALA A 56 21.80 21.45 23.81
C ALA A 56 21.60 22.42 22.65
N GLN A 57 20.60 23.30 22.72
CA GLN A 57 20.39 24.35 21.72
C GLN A 57 21.56 25.34 21.70
N ARG A 58 22.06 25.74 22.87
CA ARG A 58 23.28 26.58 23.02
C ARG A 58 24.52 25.89 22.47
N ALA A 59 24.69 24.58 22.69
CA ALA A 59 25.81 23.80 22.14
C ALA A 59 25.78 23.71 20.60
N ILE A 60 24.60 23.80 19.98
CA ILE A 60 24.42 23.82 18.52
C ILE A 60 24.55 25.24 17.94
N GLY A 61 24.69 26.27 18.79
CA GLY A 61 24.87 27.66 18.38
C GLY A 61 23.57 28.39 18.07
N LEU A 62 22.43 27.90 18.55
CA LEU A 62 21.17 28.65 18.50
C LEU A 62 21.20 29.73 19.59
N ASN A 63 20.93 30.99 19.21
CA ASN A 63 20.99 32.15 20.11
C ASN A 63 19.64 32.52 20.75
N ASP A 64 18.51 32.23 20.11
CA ASP A 64 17.16 32.49 20.65
C ASP A 64 16.64 31.27 21.42
N VAL A 65 17.24 31.01 22.58
CA VAL A 65 16.92 29.84 23.40
C VAL A 65 16.03 30.25 24.56
N ASN A 66 14.86 29.62 24.66
CA ASN A 66 14.02 29.76 25.84
C ASN A 66 14.62 28.92 26.97
N GLU A 67 14.90 29.58 28.09
CA GLU A 67 15.55 28.93 29.24
C GLU A 67 14.64 27.91 29.95
N SER A 68 13.34 27.94 29.64
CA SER A 68 12.34 26.95 30.08
C SER A 68 12.28 25.68 29.23
N ASP A 69 13.06 25.59 28.14
CA ASP A 69 13.05 24.42 27.25
C ASP A 69 13.84 23.27 27.91
N GLY A 70 13.11 22.36 28.57
CA GLY A 70 13.68 21.15 29.16
C GLY A 70 13.97 20.03 28.16
N GLY A 71 13.51 20.18 26.90
CA GLY A 71 13.65 19.20 25.84
C GLY A 71 12.76 17.96 26.03
N VAL A 72 13.01 16.90 25.26
CA VAL A 72 12.18 15.67 25.25
C VAL A 72 12.02 15.02 26.63
N GLY A 73 12.97 15.25 27.54
CA GLY A 73 12.96 14.66 28.89
C GLY A 73 11.98 15.30 29.86
N THR A 74 11.49 16.52 29.61
CA THR A 74 10.54 17.21 30.50
C THR A 74 9.09 17.11 30.02
N TRP A 75 8.87 16.54 28.84
CA TRP A 75 7.55 16.49 28.24
C TRP A 75 6.54 15.74 29.11
N ASP A 76 5.36 16.33 29.23
CA ASP A 76 4.21 15.64 29.80
C ASP A 76 3.83 14.41 28.97
N TRP A 77 3.22 13.42 29.63
CA TRP A 77 2.83 12.14 29.02
C TRP A 77 1.95 12.33 27.78
N GLN A 78 1.07 13.33 27.81
CA GLN A 78 0.18 13.64 26.69
C GLN A 78 0.93 14.17 25.46
N THR A 79 1.96 15.00 25.67
CA THR A 79 2.81 15.51 24.59
C THR A 79 3.62 14.36 24.01
N TRP A 80 4.24 13.53 24.86
CA TRP A 80 5.00 12.36 24.41
C TRP A 80 4.16 11.44 23.53
N TYR A 81 2.94 11.11 23.99
CA TYR A 81 1.99 10.28 23.26
C TYR A 81 1.72 10.85 21.87
N THR A 82 1.31 12.12 21.80
CA THR A 82 0.94 12.77 20.55
C THR A 82 2.09 12.78 19.54
N GLN A 83 3.32 13.10 19.99
CA GLN A 83 4.49 13.16 19.11
C GLN A 83 4.86 11.77 18.54
N VAL A 84 4.88 10.73 19.38
CA VAL A 84 5.25 9.38 18.93
C VAL A 84 4.25 8.84 17.90
N PHE A 85 2.96 9.03 18.12
CA PHE A 85 1.95 8.56 17.19
C PHE A 85 1.92 9.36 15.89
N GLN A 86 2.21 10.67 15.92
CA GLN A 86 2.38 11.47 14.71
C GLN A 86 3.56 10.99 13.86
N VAL A 87 4.72 10.71 14.48
CA VAL A 87 5.89 10.18 13.76
C VAL A 87 5.60 8.79 13.18
N LEU A 88 4.98 7.90 13.96
CA LEU A 88 4.57 6.57 13.48
C LEU A 88 3.59 6.67 12.31
N PHE A 89 2.60 7.56 12.41
CA PHE A 89 1.67 7.82 11.31
C PHE A 89 2.43 8.23 10.04
N VAL A 90 3.31 9.22 10.11
CA VAL A 90 4.08 9.70 8.96
C VAL A 90 4.92 8.59 8.32
N ILE A 91 5.62 7.78 9.12
CA ILE A 91 6.44 6.67 8.63
C ILE A 91 5.58 5.64 7.88
N VAL A 92 4.45 5.24 8.47
CA VAL A 92 3.56 4.24 7.89
C VAL A 92 2.87 4.78 6.63
N SER A 93 2.37 6.02 6.65
CA SER A 93 1.75 6.66 5.49
C SER A 93 2.72 6.83 4.33
N TYR A 94 3.96 7.25 4.61
CA TYR A 94 4.97 7.40 3.58
C TYR A 94 5.34 6.06 2.94
N SER A 95 5.49 5.01 3.77
CA SER A 95 5.74 3.64 3.30
C SER A 95 4.58 3.12 2.45
N CYS A 96 3.34 3.36 2.87
CA CYS A 96 2.13 3.02 2.11
C CYS A 96 2.12 3.71 0.74
N LEU A 97 2.39 5.01 0.70
CA LEU A 97 2.42 5.79 -0.54
C LEU A 97 3.51 5.27 -1.48
N PHE A 98 4.71 5.00 -0.95
CA PHE A 98 5.82 4.48 -1.72
C PHE A 98 5.52 3.10 -2.33
N ILE A 99 4.97 2.17 -1.55
CA ILE A 99 4.62 0.82 -2.02
C ILE A 99 3.54 0.86 -3.10
N ASN A 100 2.50 1.69 -2.92
CA ASN A 100 1.45 1.83 -3.94
C ASN A 100 1.95 2.48 -5.22
N LEU A 101 2.81 3.49 -5.12
CA LEU A 101 3.43 4.11 -6.29
C LEU A 101 4.36 3.15 -7.02
N TRP A 102 5.14 2.34 -6.27
CA TRP A 102 5.97 1.28 -6.82
C TRP A 102 5.11 0.21 -7.51
N CYS A 103 4.00 -0.19 -6.90
CA CYS A 103 3.04 -1.11 -7.51
C CYS A 103 2.52 -0.58 -8.85
N THR A 104 2.05 0.67 -8.91
CA THR A 104 1.63 1.35 -10.14
C THR A 104 2.75 1.36 -11.19
N HIS A 105 3.98 1.70 -10.77
CA HIS A 105 5.13 1.69 -11.68
C HIS A 105 5.37 0.30 -12.30
N GLN A 106 5.31 -0.76 -11.48
CA GLN A 106 5.45 -2.14 -11.96
C GLN A 106 4.31 -2.55 -12.89
N CYS A 107 3.06 -2.14 -12.63
CA CYS A 107 1.93 -2.38 -13.53
C CYS A 107 2.18 -1.77 -14.92
N VAL A 108 2.63 -0.51 -14.96
CA VAL A 108 2.88 0.20 -16.22
C VAL A 108 4.02 -0.46 -17.01
N VAL A 109 5.14 -0.76 -16.33
CA VAL A 109 6.29 -1.42 -16.98
C VAL A 109 5.89 -2.78 -17.55
N ASN A 110 5.19 -3.61 -16.78
CA ASN A 110 4.76 -4.94 -17.23
C ASN A 110 3.68 -4.87 -18.33
N GLY A 111 2.77 -3.89 -18.26
CA GLY A 111 1.73 -3.68 -19.26
C GLY A 111 2.26 -3.23 -20.62
N ILE A 112 3.40 -2.52 -20.66
CA ILE A 112 4.03 -2.06 -21.91
C ILE A 112 5.02 -3.11 -22.44
N LEU A 113 5.91 -3.62 -21.59
CA LEU A 113 6.96 -4.55 -22.02
C LEU A 113 6.42 -5.93 -22.37
N GLY A 114 5.34 -6.37 -21.70
CA GLY A 114 4.73 -7.67 -21.93
C GLY A 114 4.30 -7.89 -23.40
N PRO A 115 3.36 -7.08 -23.92
CA PRO A 115 2.97 -7.12 -25.33
C PRO A 115 4.12 -6.78 -26.29
N GLY A 116 5.04 -5.89 -25.89
CA GLY A 116 6.21 -5.53 -26.70
C GLY A 116 7.13 -6.71 -27.01
N LEU A 117 7.38 -7.57 -26.01
CA LEU A 117 8.15 -8.81 -26.18
C LEU A 117 7.40 -9.86 -27.02
N ALA A 118 6.08 -9.88 -26.94
CA ALA A 118 5.24 -10.79 -27.72
C ALA A 118 5.30 -10.47 -29.23
N LEU A 119 5.29 -9.19 -29.58
CA LEU A 119 5.26 -8.71 -30.98
C LEU A 119 6.64 -8.70 -31.65
N ARG A 120 7.71 -8.49 -30.89
CA ARG A 120 9.08 -8.27 -31.45
C ARG A 120 10.04 -9.42 -31.22
N GLY A 121 9.67 -10.39 -30.39
CA GLY A 121 10.57 -11.46 -30.02
C GLY A 121 10.66 -12.58 -31.06
N PRO A 122 11.74 -13.38 -31.03
CA PRO A 122 11.88 -14.57 -31.87
C PRO A 122 10.77 -15.60 -31.55
N ALA A 123 10.59 -16.60 -32.42
CA ALA A 123 9.58 -17.65 -32.22
C ALA A 123 9.65 -18.25 -30.80
N GLY A 124 8.51 -18.36 -30.12
CA GLY A 124 8.40 -18.77 -28.70
C GLY A 124 8.47 -17.63 -27.68
N SER A 125 8.72 -16.38 -28.11
CA SER A 125 8.72 -15.22 -27.21
C SER A 125 7.35 -14.93 -26.59
N VAL A 126 6.25 -15.25 -27.28
CA VAL A 126 4.88 -15.05 -26.78
C VAL A 126 4.65 -15.87 -25.50
N ASP A 127 4.97 -17.17 -25.50
CA ASP A 127 4.82 -18.01 -24.30
C ASP A 127 5.67 -17.51 -23.14
N ARG A 128 6.91 -17.09 -23.42
CA ARG A 128 7.79 -16.51 -22.40
C ARG A 128 7.24 -15.20 -21.85
N ALA A 129 6.70 -14.33 -22.70
CA ALA A 129 6.09 -13.08 -22.30
C ALA A 129 4.86 -13.32 -21.40
N VAL A 130 3.96 -14.24 -21.79
CA VAL A 130 2.78 -14.61 -20.99
C VAL A 130 3.20 -15.12 -19.62
N ASN A 131 4.12 -16.10 -19.54
CA ASN A 131 4.55 -16.67 -18.27
C ASN A 131 5.24 -15.63 -17.36
N THR A 132 5.98 -14.71 -17.95
CA THR A 132 6.63 -13.62 -17.20
C THR A 132 5.59 -12.65 -16.63
N ILE A 133 4.61 -12.23 -17.45
CA ILE A 133 3.53 -11.34 -17.00
C ILE A 133 2.68 -12.03 -15.94
N ALA A 134 2.35 -13.31 -16.10
CA ALA A 134 1.57 -14.07 -15.13
C ALA A 134 2.25 -14.09 -13.74
N ARG A 135 3.55 -14.37 -13.71
CA ARG A 135 4.34 -14.36 -12.47
C ARG A 135 4.40 -12.95 -11.85
N GLN A 136 4.62 -11.93 -12.66
CA GLN A 136 4.69 -10.54 -12.18
C GLN A 136 3.32 -10.05 -11.68
N CYS A 137 2.24 -10.47 -12.33
CA CYS A 137 0.88 -10.15 -11.91
C CYS A 137 0.62 -10.64 -10.49
N GLY A 138 1.03 -11.86 -10.15
CA GLY A 138 0.94 -12.39 -8.78
C GLY A 138 1.73 -11.56 -7.76
N LEU A 139 2.95 -11.14 -8.08
CA LEU A 139 3.76 -10.28 -7.20
C LEU A 139 3.15 -8.90 -7.01
N VAL A 140 2.64 -8.29 -8.08
CA VAL A 140 1.97 -6.99 -8.06
C VAL A 140 0.72 -7.05 -7.18
N PHE A 141 -0.08 -8.12 -7.28
CA PHE A 141 -1.23 -8.31 -6.39
C PHE A 141 -0.83 -8.39 -4.92
N GLN A 142 0.24 -9.13 -4.59
CA GLN A 142 0.75 -9.20 -3.20
C GLN A 142 1.23 -7.84 -2.68
N LEU A 143 1.94 -7.06 -3.51
CA LEU A 143 2.37 -5.71 -3.15
C LEU A 143 1.18 -4.76 -2.95
N PHE A 144 0.16 -4.87 -3.80
CA PHE A 144 -1.06 -4.08 -3.66
C PHE A 144 -1.81 -4.42 -2.36
N GLU A 145 -1.97 -5.70 -2.03
CA GLU A 145 -2.57 -6.13 -0.78
C GLU A 145 -1.80 -5.61 0.45
N LEU A 146 -0.47 -5.67 0.41
CA LEU A 146 0.37 -5.08 1.47
C LEU A 146 0.13 -3.57 1.59
N GLY A 147 0.00 -2.85 0.47
CA GLY A 147 -0.33 -1.43 0.44
C GLY A 147 -1.69 -1.12 1.07
N VAL A 148 -2.71 -1.94 0.79
CA VAL A 148 -4.06 -1.82 1.38
C VAL A 148 -4.01 -2.03 2.91
N LEU A 149 -3.23 -2.99 3.38
CA LEU A 149 -3.06 -3.24 4.82
C LEU A 149 -2.38 -2.06 5.52
N LEU A 150 -1.30 -1.54 4.95
CA LEU A 150 -0.60 -0.37 5.49
C LEU A 150 -1.48 0.87 5.49
N PHE A 151 -2.33 1.06 4.47
CA PHE A 151 -3.32 2.13 4.45
C PHE A 151 -4.32 2.01 5.61
N GLY A 152 -4.81 0.80 5.89
CA GLY A 152 -5.71 0.55 7.02
C GLY A 152 -5.06 0.90 8.37
N ILE A 153 -3.80 0.49 8.58
CA ILE A 153 -3.04 0.83 9.78
C ILE A 153 -2.83 2.35 9.87
N SER A 154 -2.47 2.99 8.75
CA SER A 154 -2.30 4.44 8.67
C SER A 154 -3.58 5.19 9.06
N LEU A 155 -4.75 4.70 8.64
CA LEU A 155 -6.04 5.30 8.97
C LEU A 155 -6.36 5.18 10.48
N MET A 156 -6.03 4.03 11.08
CA MET A 156 -6.18 3.82 12.52
C MET A 156 -5.27 4.76 13.33
N LEU A 157 -4.04 4.98 12.87
CA LEU A 157 -3.09 5.90 13.50
C LEU A 157 -3.55 7.37 13.35
N TYR A 158 -4.03 7.75 12.16
CA TYR A 158 -4.59 9.08 11.94
C TYR A 158 -5.75 9.38 12.90
N GLY A 159 -6.68 8.42 13.06
CA GLY A 159 -7.79 8.56 13.99
C GLY A 159 -7.34 8.71 15.45
N LEU A 160 -6.21 8.11 15.83
CA LEU A 160 -5.66 8.20 17.18
C LEU A 160 -5.01 9.56 17.47
N VAL A 161 -4.42 10.19 16.45
CA VAL A 161 -3.84 11.54 16.56
C VAL A 161 -4.94 12.60 16.60
N PHE A 162 -5.98 12.44 15.79
CA PHE A 162 -7.03 13.45 15.65
C PHE A 162 -8.13 13.35 16.71
N PHE A 163 -8.52 12.13 17.09
CA PHE A 163 -9.56 11.88 18.08
C PHE A 163 -8.95 11.38 19.39
N GLY A 164 -9.52 11.80 20.53
CA GLY A 164 -9.13 11.27 21.83
C GLY A 164 -9.32 9.74 21.91
N VAL A 165 -8.56 9.10 22.79
CA VAL A 165 -8.51 7.63 22.97
C VAL A 165 -9.90 7.00 23.10
N VAL A 166 -10.82 7.70 23.77
CA VAL A 166 -12.19 7.24 24.04
C VAL A 166 -12.99 7.03 22.75
N ALA A 167 -12.86 7.93 21.76
CA ALA A 167 -13.57 7.83 20.48
C ALA A 167 -12.85 6.88 19.50
N TRP A 168 -11.53 6.77 19.61
CA TRP A 168 -10.72 5.91 18.75
C TRP A 168 -10.95 4.41 19.00
N LEU A 169 -11.13 3.99 20.27
CA LEU A 169 -11.35 2.58 20.63
C LEU A 169 -12.56 1.94 19.91
N PRO A 170 -13.78 2.50 19.92
CA PRO A 170 -14.90 1.89 19.19
C PRO A 170 -14.67 1.92 17.67
N ALA A 171 -14.06 2.98 17.13
CA ALA A 171 -13.77 3.08 15.70
C ALA A 171 -12.78 2.00 15.22
N THR A 172 -11.76 1.69 16.03
CA THR A 172 -10.81 0.62 15.73
C THR A 172 -11.43 -0.76 15.85
N VAL A 173 -12.26 -1.01 16.86
CA VAL A 173 -12.98 -2.28 16.98
C VAL A 173 -13.88 -2.51 15.76
N ILE A 174 -14.66 -1.52 15.35
CA ILE A 174 -15.55 -1.61 14.19
C ILE A 174 -14.73 -1.85 12.91
N SER A 175 -13.65 -1.12 12.70
CA SER A 175 -12.81 -1.30 11.50
C SER A 175 -12.10 -2.66 11.46
N VAL A 176 -11.62 -3.19 12.59
CA VAL A 176 -11.06 -4.55 12.66
C VAL A 176 -12.11 -5.61 12.32
N LEU A 177 -13.35 -5.44 12.82
CA LEU A 177 -14.45 -6.36 12.50
C LEU A 177 -14.81 -6.32 11.01
N LEU A 178 -14.84 -5.13 10.41
CA LEU A 178 -15.07 -4.97 8.97
C LEU A 178 -13.97 -5.62 8.14
N VAL A 179 -12.69 -5.42 8.50
CA VAL A 179 -11.55 -6.06 7.81
C VAL A 179 -11.63 -7.58 7.92
N ARG A 180 -12.00 -8.12 9.09
CA ARG A 180 -12.21 -9.57 9.24
C ARG A 180 -13.37 -10.09 8.40
N ALA A 181 -14.47 -9.34 8.34
CA ALA A 181 -15.64 -9.70 7.55
C ALA A 181 -15.33 -9.69 6.04
N THR A 182 -14.61 -8.67 5.56
CA THR A 182 -14.17 -8.60 4.15
C THR A 182 -13.16 -9.69 3.83
N TYR A 183 -12.19 -9.96 4.69
CA TYR A 183 -11.23 -11.04 4.49
C TYR A 183 -11.93 -12.40 4.38
N LYS A 184 -12.89 -12.68 5.26
CA LYS A 184 -13.71 -13.90 5.18
C LYS A 184 -14.55 -13.95 3.90
N SER A 185 -15.12 -12.82 3.49
CA SER A 185 -15.87 -12.72 2.22
C SER A 185 -14.98 -13.02 1.01
N ILE A 186 -13.76 -12.48 0.98
CA ILE A 186 -12.76 -12.74 -0.07
C ILE A 186 -12.39 -14.22 -0.08
N GLN A 187 -12.12 -14.82 1.09
CA GLN A 187 -11.81 -16.25 1.17
C GLN A 187 -12.95 -17.11 0.62
N ASN A 188 -14.20 -16.80 0.96
CA ASN A 188 -15.35 -17.53 0.42
C ASN A 188 -15.43 -17.43 -1.10
N VAL A 189 -15.20 -16.24 -1.67
CA VAL A 189 -15.18 -16.03 -3.13
C VAL A 189 -14.03 -16.80 -3.78
N ILE A 190 -12.84 -16.77 -3.19
CA ILE A 190 -11.69 -17.53 -3.68
C ILE A 190 -12.03 -19.02 -3.66
N THR A 191 -12.53 -19.57 -2.55
CA THR A 191 -12.90 -20.99 -2.49
C THR A 191 -13.99 -21.38 -3.48
N LEU A 192 -14.86 -20.45 -3.87
CA LEU A 192 -15.93 -20.71 -4.85
C LEU A 192 -15.44 -20.62 -6.30
N LEU A 193 -14.53 -19.70 -6.60
CA LEU A 193 -14.04 -19.44 -7.95
C LEU A 193 -12.78 -20.22 -8.32
N TRP A 194 -12.02 -20.69 -7.33
CA TRP A 194 -10.80 -21.47 -7.55
C TRP A 194 -11.19 -22.91 -7.86
N LEU A 195 -11.46 -23.18 -9.14
CA LEU A 195 -11.58 -24.55 -9.65
C LEU A 195 -10.21 -25.23 -9.55
N ASP A 196 -10.14 -26.41 -8.94
CA ASP A 196 -8.92 -27.21 -8.93
C ASP A 196 -8.56 -27.55 -10.39
N GLU A 197 -7.28 -27.44 -10.74
CA GLU A 197 -6.79 -27.56 -12.13
C GLU A 197 -7.08 -28.95 -12.72
N LYS A 198 -7.40 -29.92 -11.86
CA LYS A 198 -7.84 -31.28 -12.18
C LYS A 198 -9.30 -31.36 -12.65
N ASP A 199 -10.16 -30.46 -12.16
CA ASP A 199 -11.58 -30.38 -12.53
C ASP A 199 -11.81 -29.47 -13.75
N ALA A 200 -10.86 -28.56 -14.02
CA ALA A 200 -10.90 -27.66 -15.18
C ALA A 200 -10.78 -28.39 -16.54
N VAL A 201 -10.24 -29.62 -16.57
CA VAL A 201 -10.05 -30.41 -17.80
C VAL A 201 -11.27 -31.28 -18.13
N THR A 202 -12.13 -31.56 -17.15
CA THR A 202 -13.40 -32.25 -17.37
C THR A 202 -14.49 -31.23 -17.65
N GLY A 203 -14.45 -30.62 -18.84
CA GLY A 203 -15.66 -30.10 -19.46
C GLY A 203 -16.58 -31.25 -19.83
N SER A 204 -17.25 -31.83 -18.84
CA SER A 204 -18.33 -32.82 -19.02
C SER A 204 -19.65 -32.23 -18.52
#